data_AF-A0A2N5AHX5-F1
#
_entry.id   AF-A0A2N5AHX5-F1
#
_cell.length_a   1.000
_cell.length_b   1.000
_cell.length_c   1.000
_cell.angle_alpha   90.00
_cell.angle_beta   90.00
_cell.angle_gamma   90.00
#
_symmetry.space_group_name_H-M   'P 1'
#
loop_
_entity.id
_entity.type
_entity.pdbx_description
1 polymer ?
#
loop_
_entity_poly.entity_id
_entity_poly.type
_entity_poly.pdbx_seq_one_letter_code
_entity_poly.pdbx_strand_id
1 'polypeptide(L)'
;MSLYNFNEILNIAQERNFKAIGSFNLHCIEMLPAFFKAAQNSHSPLMIQISTGTAEYLGYRLLVDAVRSLADSENIPTCLHLDHCSDIKAIETAMNAGFSSVMYDG
;
A
#
# COMPACT_ATOMS: atom_id res chain seq x y z
N MET A 1 -10.22 -2.48 9.45
CA MET A 1 -9.24 -3.58 9.54
C MET A 1 -7.85 -2.97 9.46
N SER A 2 -6.80 -3.66 9.94
CA SER A 2 -5.43 -3.20 9.73
C SER A 2 -4.97 -3.55 8.32
N LEU A 3 -4.17 -2.68 7.70
CA LEU A 3 -3.48 -3.01 6.44
C LEU A 3 -2.49 -4.15 6.69
N TYR A 4 -2.28 -4.99 5.69
CA TYR A 4 -1.32 -6.09 5.75
C TYR A 4 0.09 -5.55 5.53
N ASN A 5 1.06 -6.08 6.27
CA ASN A 5 2.47 -5.82 5.97
C ASN A 5 2.94 -6.66 4.76
N PHE A 6 4.16 -6.38 4.30
CA PHE A 6 4.72 -7.05 3.11
C PHE A 6 4.80 -8.57 3.24
N ASN A 7 5.19 -9.09 4.40
CA ASN A 7 5.31 -10.53 4.59
C ASN A 7 3.92 -11.20 4.60
N GLU A 8 2.94 -10.58 5.23
CA GLU A 8 1.58 -11.12 5.29
C GLU A 8 0.92 -11.13 3.91
N ILE A 9 1.06 -10.05 3.12
CA ILE A 9 0.43 -10.00 1.80
C ILE A 9 1.07 -10.98 0.81
N LEU A 10 2.39 -11.22 0.92
CA LEU A 10 3.08 -12.26 0.15
C LEU A 10 2.58 -13.66 0.51
N ASN A 11 2.38 -13.95 1.80
CA ASN A 11 1.82 -15.23 2.23
C ASN A 11 0.41 -15.43 1.67
N ILE A 12 -0.45 -14.41 1.72
CA ILE A 12 -1.80 -14.47 1.14
C ILE A 12 -1.75 -14.76 -0.37
N ALA A 13 -0.83 -14.13 -1.10
CA ALA A 13 -0.67 -14.39 -2.53
C ALA A 13 -0.21 -15.82 -2.82
N GLN A 14 0.75 -16.34 -2.03
CA GLN A 14 1.23 -17.71 -2.15
C GLN A 14 0.12 -18.74 -1.86
N GLU A 15 -0.66 -18.53 -0.79
CA GLU A 15 -1.82 -19.38 -0.43
C GLU A 15 -2.87 -19.41 -1.54
N ARG A 16 -3.02 -18.28 -2.27
CA ARG A 16 -3.90 -18.15 -3.44
C ARG A 16 -3.23 -18.58 -4.76
N ASN A 17 -2.06 -19.20 -4.71
CA ASN A 17 -1.29 -19.70 -5.86
C ASN A 17 -0.80 -18.63 -6.87
N PHE A 18 -0.72 -17.36 -6.47
CA PHE A 18 -0.09 -16.32 -7.26
C PHE A 18 1.44 -16.49 -7.26
N LYS A 19 2.08 -16.16 -8.38
CA LYS A 19 3.56 -16.20 -8.52
C LYS A 19 4.24 -14.90 -8.11
N ALA A 20 3.49 -13.80 -8.08
CA ALA A 20 3.95 -12.47 -7.72
C ALA A 20 2.75 -11.61 -7.29
N ILE A 21 3.04 -10.45 -6.72
CA ILE A 21 2.06 -9.39 -6.47
C ILE A 21 2.52 -8.16 -7.24
N GLY A 22 1.61 -7.55 -7.99
CA GLY A 22 1.86 -6.25 -8.61
C GLY A 22 1.89 -5.15 -7.54
N SER A 23 2.93 -4.34 -7.55
CA SER A 23 3.03 -3.14 -6.71
C SER A 23 2.85 -1.91 -7.59
N PHE A 24 1.74 -1.19 -7.42
CA PHE A 24 1.36 -0.09 -8.30
C PHE A 24 1.62 1.26 -7.66
N ASN A 25 2.32 2.13 -8.38
CA ASN A 25 2.63 3.48 -7.91
C ASN A 25 1.36 4.37 -7.87
N LEU A 26 1.12 4.99 -6.72
CA LEU A 26 0.06 5.97 -6.51
C LEU A 26 0.61 7.39 -6.68
N HIS A 27 -0.08 8.22 -7.47
CA HIS A 27 0.29 9.63 -7.68
C HIS A 27 -0.79 10.62 -7.21
N CYS A 28 -2.04 10.17 -7.10
CA CYS A 28 -3.13 10.93 -6.52
C CYS A 28 -4.21 9.97 -5.97
N ILE A 29 -5.12 10.49 -5.13
CA ILE A 29 -6.12 9.68 -4.42
C ILE A 29 -7.18 9.12 -5.39
N GLU A 30 -7.45 9.81 -6.49
CA GLU A 30 -8.42 9.44 -7.52
C GLU A 30 -8.04 8.14 -8.26
N MET A 31 -6.78 7.69 -8.16
CA MET A 31 -6.35 6.40 -8.70
C MET A 31 -6.82 5.21 -7.86
N LEU A 32 -7.10 5.40 -6.57
CA LEU A 32 -7.43 4.31 -5.65
C LEU A 32 -8.65 3.50 -6.12
N PRO A 33 -9.79 4.10 -6.52
CA PRO A 33 -10.93 3.33 -7.00
C PRO A 33 -10.60 2.39 -8.18
N ALA A 34 -9.72 2.82 -9.09
CA ALA A 34 -9.31 1.99 -10.22
C ALA A 34 -8.45 0.80 -9.77
N PHE A 35 -7.54 1.00 -8.82
CA PHE A 35 -6.71 -0.06 -8.25
C PHE A 35 -7.56 -1.11 -7.52
N PHE A 36 -8.46 -0.67 -6.65
CA PHE A 36 -9.37 -1.57 -5.94
C PHE A 36 -10.30 -2.31 -6.90
N LYS A 37 -10.81 -1.63 -7.94
CA LYS A 37 -11.65 -2.29 -8.95
C LYS A 37 -10.89 -3.38 -9.72
N ALA A 38 -9.63 -3.12 -10.09
CA ALA A 38 -8.78 -4.10 -10.76
C ALA A 38 -8.48 -5.29 -9.84
N ALA A 39 -8.16 -5.05 -8.57
CA ALA A 39 -7.93 -6.10 -7.58
C ALA A 39 -9.18 -6.96 -7.34
N GLN A 40 -10.37 -6.34 -7.26
CA GLN A 40 -11.64 -7.05 -7.17
C GLN A 40 -11.88 -7.97 -8.38
N ASN A 41 -11.74 -7.44 -9.59
CA ASN A 41 -11.97 -8.20 -10.82
C ASN A 41 -10.99 -9.37 -11.00
N SER A 42 -9.75 -9.21 -10.52
CA SER A 42 -8.69 -10.22 -10.61
C SER A 42 -8.64 -11.16 -9.40
N HIS A 43 -9.43 -10.92 -8.35
CA HIS A 43 -9.37 -11.62 -7.07
C HIS A 43 -7.96 -11.62 -6.43
N SER A 44 -7.16 -10.61 -6.77
CA SER A 44 -5.77 -10.46 -6.33
C SER A 44 -5.69 -9.69 -5.02
N PRO A 45 -4.75 -10.01 -4.11
CA PRO A 45 -4.30 -9.03 -3.12
C PRO A 45 -3.69 -7.80 -3.83
N LEU A 46 -3.68 -6.66 -3.14
CA LEU A 46 -3.27 -5.39 -3.71
C LEU A 46 -2.09 -4.79 -2.93
N MET A 47 -0.98 -4.54 -3.62
CA MET A 47 0.11 -3.74 -3.09
C MET A 47 0.12 -2.37 -3.77
N ILE A 48 0.01 -1.31 -2.97
CA ILE A 48 0.08 0.07 -3.42
C ILE A 48 1.38 0.64 -2.90
N GLN A 49 2.19 1.19 -3.79
CA GLN A 49 3.43 1.86 -3.42
C GLN A 49 3.36 3.35 -3.76
N ILE A 50 4.09 4.16 -3.01
CA ILE A 50 4.10 5.61 -3.19
C ILE A 50 5.48 6.17 -2.88
N SER A 51 5.96 7.07 -3.73
CA SER A 51 7.23 7.74 -3.49
C SER A 51 7.16 8.68 -2.30
N THR A 52 8.30 8.89 -1.64
CA THR A 52 8.42 9.80 -0.48
C THR A 52 7.84 11.19 -0.75
N GLY A 53 8.20 11.83 -1.86
CA GLY A 53 7.69 13.17 -2.18
C GLY A 53 6.18 13.23 -2.44
N THR A 54 5.58 12.18 -3.01
CA THR A 54 4.12 12.12 -3.19
C THR A 54 3.42 11.90 -1.86
N ALA A 55 4.00 11.08 -0.98
CA ALA A 55 3.47 10.83 0.37
C ALA A 55 3.49 12.09 1.24
N GLU A 56 4.57 12.88 1.15
CA GLU A 56 4.68 14.18 1.81
C GLU A 56 3.65 15.18 1.28
N TYR A 57 3.51 15.26 -0.05
CA TYR A 57 2.58 16.19 -0.69
C TYR A 57 1.11 15.91 -0.35
N LEU A 58 0.67 14.65 -0.44
CA LEU A 58 -0.70 14.25 -0.12
C LEU A 58 -0.95 14.16 1.39
N GLY A 59 0.09 13.87 2.17
CA GLY A 59 0.03 13.64 3.60
C GLY A 59 -0.12 12.15 3.95
N TYR A 60 0.83 11.62 4.73
CA TYR A 60 0.89 10.22 5.12
C TYR A 60 -0.40 9.69 5.76
N ARG A 61 -1.01 10.46 6.67
CA ARG A 61 -2.21 10.02 7.37
C ARG A 61 -3.42 9.92 6.46
N LEU A 62 -3.58 10.89 5.56
CA LEU A 62 -4.66 10.89 4.57
C LEU A 62 -4.56 9.64 3.68
N LEU A 63 -3.36 9.31 3.20
CA LEU A 63 -3.11 8.13 2.40
C LEU A 63 -3.47 6.83 3.14
N VAL A 64 -2.97 6.69 4.38
CA VAL A 64 -3.26 5.52 5.21
C VAL A 64 -4.77 5.36 5.44
N ASP A 65 -5.46 6.43 5.80
CA ASP A 65 -6.89 6.37 6.12
C ASP A 65 -7.74 6.12 4.86
N ALA A 66 -7.39 6.71 3.71
CA ALA A 66 -8.07 6.45 2.43
C ALA A 66 -7.90 4.99 1.96
N VAL A 67 -6.66 4.48 1.98
CA VAL A 67 -6.36 3.09 1.58
C VAL A 67 -7.02 2.10 2.54
N ARG A 68 -6.97 2.36 3.85
CA ARG A 68 -7.63 1.51 4.85
C ARG A 68 -9.14 1.48 4.65
N SER A 69 -9.76 2.63 4.42
CA SER A 69 -11.21 2.71 4.20
C SER A 69 -11.65 1.87 3.00
N LEU A 70 -10.91 1.92 1.89
CA LEU A 70 -11.23 1.16 0.68
C LEU A 70 -10.92 -0.34 0.83
N ALA A 71 -9.81 -0.68 1.48
CA ALA A 71 -9.47 -2.07 1.78
C ALA A 71 -10.56 -2.75 2.63
N ASP A 72 -11.07 -2.04 3.63
CA ASP A 72 -12.16 -2.49 4.48
C ASP A 72 -13.47 -2.64 3.71
N SER A 73 -13.86 -1.62 2.92
CA SER A 73 -15.14 -1.62 2.22
C SER A 73 -15.21 -2.65 1.08
N GLU A 74 -14.10 -2.87 0.38
CA GLU A 74 -14.02 -3.81 -0.75
C GLU A 74 -13.58 -5.21 -0.31
N ASN A 75 -13.20 -5.40 0.96
CA ASN A 75 -12.68 -6.65 1.53
C ASN A 75 -11.48 -7.21 0.74
N ILE A 76 -10.53 -6.34 0.38
CA ILE A 76 -9.32 -6.69 -0.38
C ILE A 76 -8.10 -6.61 0.54
N PRO A 77 -7.32 -7.70 0.69
CA PRO A 77 -6.05 -7.64 1.40
C PRO A 77 -5.11 -6.64 0.73
N THR A 78 -4.80 -5.57 1.46
CA THR A 78 -4.07 -4.42 0.91
C THR A 78 -2.86 -4.08 1.77
N CYS A 79 -1.73 -3.81 1.09
CA CYS A 79 -0.48 -3.32 1.67
C CYS A 79 -0.18 -1.93 1.12
N LEU A 80 0.16 -0.99 1.99
CA LEU A 80 0.61 0.35 1.60
C LEU A 80 2.11 0.49 1.89
N HIS A 81 2.88 0.74 0.84
CA HIS A 81 4.32 0.71 0.83
C HIS A 81 4.93 2.09 0.53
N LEU A 82 5.86 2.56 1.37
CA LEU A 82 6.68 3.73 1.06
C LEU A 82 7.86 3.30 0.19
N ASP A 83 7.91 3.80 -1.04
CA ASP A 83 8.86 3.39 -2.07
C ASP A 83 10.12 4.27 -2.07
N HIS A 84 11.28 3.65 -2.29
CA HIS A 84 12.60 4.30 -2.47
C HIS A 84 12.89 5.45 -1.49
N CYS A 85 12.85 5.20 -0.17
CA CYS A 85 13.11 6.22 0.84
C CYS A 85 14.53 6.10 1.42
N SER A 86 15.32 7.17 1.37
CA SER A 86 16.66 7.22 1.97
C SER A 86 16.70 7.97 3.31
N ASP A 87 15.65 8.73 3.64
CA ASP A 87 15.56 9.47 4.91
C ASP A 87 14.85 8.64 5.99
N ILE A 88 15.60 8.25 7.01
CA ILE A 88 15.10 7.50 8.16
C ILE A 88 13.94 8.23 8.85
N LYS A 89 13.95 9.57 8.92
CA LYS A 89 12.87 10.33 9.57
C LYS A 89 11.57 10.26 8.78
N ALA A 90 11.65 10.26 7.45
CA ALA A 90 10.48 10.08 6.59
C ALA A 90 9.91 8.66 6.73
N ILE A 91 10.77 7.65 6.85
CA ILE A 91 10.37 6.27 7.15
C ILE A 91 9.63 6.18 8.50
N GLU A 92 10.22 6.73 9.56
CA GLU A 92 9.60 6.75 10.90
C GLU A 92 8.23 7.46 10.86
N THR A 93 8.15 8.58 10.14
CA THR A 93 6.89 9.33 9.97
C THR A 93 5.83 8.50 9.27
N ALA A 94 6.17 7.82 8.17
CA ALA A 94 5.25 6.97 7.43
C ALA A 94 4.77 5.79 8.30
N MET A 95 5.68 5.11 9.00
CA MET A 95 5.35 4.01 9.91
C MET A 95 4.42 4.46 11.04
N ASN A 96 4.72 5.60 11.68
CA ASN A 96 3.87 6.18 12.73
C ASN A 96 2.49 6.60 12.20
N ALA A 97 2.39 7.06 10.95
CA ALA A 97 1.11 7.37 10.33
C ALA A 97 0.26 6.11 10.07
N GLY A 98 0.90 4.97 9.87
CA GLY A 98 0.28 3.66 9.69
C GLY A 98 0.54 3.02 8.32
N PHE A 99 1.60 3.41 7.61
CA PHE A 99 2.10 2.62 6.49
C PHE A 99 2.47 1.22 6.98
N SER A 100 2.11 0.19 6.20
CA SER A 100 2.32 -1.20 6.58
C SER A 100 3.61 -1.79 6.01
N SER A 101 4.29 -1.07 5.13
CA SER A 101 5.57 -1.47 4.53
C SER A 101 6.39 -0.25 4.10
N VAL A 102 7.71 -0.38 4.08
CA VAL A 102 8.67 0.65 3.66
C VAL A 102 9.86 0.00 2.95
N MET A 103 10.45 0.70 1.99
CA MET A 103 11.73 0.37 1.37
C MET A 103 12.76 1.45 1.71
N TYR A 104 13.77 1.07 2.51
CA TYR A 104 14.96 1.88 2.68
C TYR A 104 15.90 1.68 1.50
N ASP A 105 16.24 2.75 0.80
CA ASP A 105 17.10 2.75 -0.38
C ASP A 105 18.27 3.71 -0.15
N GLY A 106 19.41 3.18 0.30
CA GLY A 106 20.57 3.96 0.75
C GLY A 106 21.91 3.33 0.42
#